data_AF-A0A9R1AHS8-F1
#
_entry.id   AF-A0A9R1AHS8-F1
#
_cell.length_a   1.000
_cell.length_b   1.000
_cell.length_c   1.000
_cell.angle_alpha   90.00
_cell.angle_beta   90.00
_cell.angle_gamma   90.00
#
_symmetry.space_group_name_H-M   'P 1'
#
loop_
_entity.id
_entity.type
_entity.pdbx_description
1 polymer ?
#
loop_
_entity_poly.entity_id
_entity_poly.type
_entity_poly.pdbx_seq_one_letter_code
_entity_poly.pdbx_strand_id
1 'polypeptide(L)'
;MTQAAAVSADIVLHNAFVVTMDGALTVLRDGAIAVVGDRIAAVGPSADVLGAFPGAAQTLNLAGRILLPGFVNTHVHTSQQLARGIADDVDLMTWLHGRIWPYESHMTEEDSYASTLLCGIELIRSGVTCFAEAGGQYVSEMARAVELLGLRACLTKSTMDCGDGLPPNWSSCSTDDCIQSQKDLYEKHHNTADGRIRIWFGLRQIMNATDRLLLETRDAAQELNTGIHMHIAEIPYENQFVMRMKKIDHGTVTYLEKIDFLRSNLLAAHSVWLNESEISHFSNAGVKVSHCPASAMRMLGFAPIREMLDSGVCVSLGTDGAPSNNRMSIGLLNKL
;
A
#
# COMPACT_ATOMS: atom_id res chain seq x y z
N MET A 1 -14.24 21.64 -45.39
CA MET A 1 -14.55 20.94 -44.13
C MET A 1 -13.44 19.93 -43.90
N THR A 2 -12.47 20.28 -43.07
CA THR A 2 -11.44 19.33 -42.61
C THR A 2 -12.13 18.36 -41.66
N GLN A 3 -12.33 17.13 -42.12
CA GLN A 3 -12.77 16.02 -41.28
C GLN A 3 -11.72 15.90 -40.17
N ALA A 4 -12.08 16.26 -38.94
CA ALA A 4 -11.22 16.02 -37.79
C ALA A 4 -10.87 14.53 -37.83
N ALA A 5 -9.58 14.19 -37.89
CA ALA A 5 -9.15 12.81 -37.85
C ALA A 5 -9.78 12.17 -36.62
N ALA A 6 -10.64 11.17 -36.84
CA ALA A 6 -11.28 10.45 -35.74
C ALA A 6 -10.17 9.88 -34.87
N VAL A 7 -10.17 10.22 -33.57
CA VAL A 7 -9.21 9.68 -32.61
C VAL A 7 -9.41 8.17 -32.59
N SER A 8 -8.46 7.43 -33.16
CA SER A 8 -8.48 5.97 -33.16
C SER A 8 -8.08 5.48 -31.78
N ALA A 9 -8.83 4.51 -31.23
CA ALA A 9 -8.45 3.82 -30.01
C ALA A 9 -7.35 2.79 -30.28
N ASP A 10 -6.42 2.62 -29.35
CA ASP A 10 -5.41 1.56 -29.46
C ASP A 10 -6.06 0.19 -29.25
N ILE A 11 -6.99 0.11 -28.29
CA ILE A 11 -7.75 -1.11 -28.02
C ILE A 11 -9.18 -0.80 -27.57
N VAL A 12 -10.13 -1.58 -28.08
CA VAL A 12 -11.51 -1.65 -27.57
C VAL A 12 -11.75 -3.05 -27.00
N LEU A 13 -12.08 -3.12 -25.72
CA LEU A 13 -12.53 -4.34 -25.04
C LEU A 13 -14.06 -4.30 -25.02
N HIS A 14 -14.76 -5.29 -25.58
CA HIS A 14 -16.23 -5.25 -25.68
C HIS A 14 -16.89 -6.58 -25.32
N ASN A 15 -18.23 -6.58 -25.21
CA ASN A 15 -19.03 -7.73 -24.78
C ASN A 15 -18.55 -8.25 -23.41
N ALA A 16 -18.45 -7.33 -22.44
CA ALA A 16 -18.02 -7.62 -21.08
C ALA A 16 -19.08 -7.17 -20.07
N PHE A 17 -19.09 -7.80 -18.90
CA PHE A 17 -19.73 -7.22 -17.71
C PHE A 17 -18.77 -6.17 -17.15
N VAL A 18 -18.99 -4.91 -17.50
CA VAL A 18 -18.14 -3.80 -17.03
C VAL A 18 -18.71 -3.29 -15.71
N VAL A 19 -17.94 -3.48 -14.63
CA VAL A 19 -18.25 -2.94 -13.30
C VAL A 19 -17.45 -1.64 -13.15
N THR A 20 -18.14 -0.50 -13.21
CA THR A 20 -17.47 0.81 -13.35
C THR A 20 -16.85 1.32 -12.04
N MET A 21 -17.36 0.85 -10.90
CA MET A 21 -17.04 1.37 -9.57
C MET A 21 -17.32 2.88 -9.42
N ASP A 22 -18.25 3.43 -10.22
CA ASP A 22 -18.74 4.79 -10.03
C ASP A 22 -19.64 4.92 -8.77
N GLY A 23 -20.02 6.13 -8.40
CA GLY A 23 -20.86 6.37 -7.21
C GLY A 23 -22.26 5.73 -7.28
N ALA A 24 -22.71 5.31 -8.46
CA ALA A 24 -23.97 4.60 -8.66
C ALA A 24 -23.79 3.07 -8.69
N LEU A 25 -22.54 2.58 -8.62
CA LEU A 25 -22.17 1.17 -8.77
C LEU A 25 -22.70 0.56 -10.07
N THR A 26 -22.60 1.30 -11.16
CA THR A 26 -23.12 0.89 -12.46
C THR A 26 -22.47 -0.41 -12.95
N VAL A 27 -23.30 -1.33 -13.45
CA VAL A 27 -22.84 -2.56 -14.13
C VAL A 27 -23.45 -2.63 -15.53
N LEU A 28 -22.59 -2.56 -16.54
CA LEU A 28 -22.97 -2.72 -17.95
C LEU A 28 -22.84 -4.19 -18.33
N ARG A 29 -23.96 -4.86 -18.66
CA ARG A 29 -23.97 -6.31 -18.96
C ARG A 29 -23.42 -6.65 -20.34
N ASP A 30 -23.58 -5.75 -21.30
CA ASP A 30 -22.93 -5.76 -22.61
C ASP A 30 -22.17 -4.43 -22.75
N GLY A 31 -21.12 -4.30 -21.95
CA GLY A 31 -20.31 -3.10 -21.89
C GLY A 31 -19.00 -3.22 -22.66
N ALA A 32 -18.44 -2.06 -22.98
CA ALA A 32 -17.14 -1.92 -23.59
C ALA A 32 -16.33 -0.77 -22.99
N ILE A 33 -15.01 -0.85 -23.16
CA ILE A 33 -14.04 0.18 -22.81
C ILE A 33 -13.14 0.42 -24.02
N ALA A 34 -12.95 1.69 -24.40
CA ALA A 34 -11.94 2.12 -25.37
C ALA A 34 -10.76 2.76 -24.64
N VAL A 35 -9.53 2.39 -25.03
CA VAL A 35 -8.29 2.91 -24.47
C VAL A 35 -7.49 3.63 -25.55
N VAL A 36 -6.98 4.82 -25.23
CA VAL A 36 -6.08 5.63 -26.07
C VAL A 36 -4.86 5.99 -25.20
N GLY A 37 -3.68 5.55 -25.61
CA GLY A 37 -2.45 5.62 -24.84
C GLY A 37 -2.61 4.94 -23.48
N ASP A 38 -2.40 5.72 -22.42
CA ASP A 38 -2.48 5.29 -21.02
C ASP A 38 -3.84 5.61 -20.36
N ARG A 39 -4.85 6.02 -21.14
CA ARG A 39 -6.15 6.50 -20.64
C ARG A 39 -7.34 5.76 -21.22
N ILE A 40 -8.34 5.59 -20.37
CA ILE A 40 -9.68 5.18 -20.78
C ILE A 40 -10.34 6.36 -21.49
N ALA A 41 -10.64 6.20 -22.78
CA ALA A 41 -11.25 7.22 -23.62
C ALA A 41 -12.80 7.16 -23.57
N ALA A 42 -13.36 5.96 -23.41
CA ALA A 42 -14.81 5.77 -23.26
C ALA A 42 -15.15 4.49 -22.50
N VAL A 43 -16.29 4.52 -21.81
CA VAL A 43 -16.94 3.37 -21.18
C VAL A 43 -18.43 3.47 -21.48
N GLY A 44 -19.07 2.38 -21.91
CA GLY A 44 -20.50 2.40 -22.25
C GLY A 44 -20.99 1.07 -22.83
N PRO A 45 -22.23 1.01 -23.31
CA PRO A 45 -22.74 -0.15 -24.04
C PRO A 45 -21.83 -0.50 -25.23
N SER A 46 -21.64 -1.80 -25.50
CA SER A 46 -20.73 -2.27 -26.55
C SER A 46 -21.01 -1.65 -27.90
N ALA A 47 -22.28 -1.60 -28.30
CA ALA A 47 -22.70 -1.02 -29.58
C ALA A 47 -22.27 0.45 -29.71
N ASP A 48 -22.43 1.24 -28.64
CA ASP A 48 -22.12 2.67 -28.64
C ASP A 48 -20.62 2.91 -28.74
N VAL A 49 -19.81 2.19 -27.95
CA VAL A 49 -18.35 2.32 -27.95
C VAL A 49 -17.76 1.83 -29.27
N LEU A 50 -18.21 0.69 -29.80
CA LEU A 50 -17.76 0.19 -31.11
C LEU A 50 -18.13 1.16 -32.24
N GLY A 51 -19.31 1.78 -32.17
CA GLY A 51 -19.75 2.79 -33.14
C GLY A 51 -18.95 4.09 -33.05
N ALA A 52 -18.50 4.49 -31.86
CA ALA A 52 -17.67 5.67 -31.64
C ALA A 52 -16.20 5.48 -32.06
N PHE A 53 -15.69 4.24 -31.99
CA PHE A 53 -14.30 3.91 -32.33
C PHE A 53 -14.19 2.83 -33.43
N PRO A 54 -14.76 3.06 -34.64
CA PRO A 54 -14.81 2.05 -35.70
C PRO A 54 -13.44 1.72 -36.32
N GLY A 55 -12.43 2.58 -36.08
CA GLY A 55 -11.06 2.43 -36.58
C GLY A 55 -10.05 2.05 -35.48
N ALA A 56 -10.49 1.43 -34.38
CA ALA A 56 -9.59 1.01 -33.32
C ALA A 56 -8.52 0.04 -33.84
N ALA A 57 -7.27 0.18 -33.39
CA ALA A 57 -6.16 -0.66 -33.84
C ALA A 57 -6.36 -2.14 -33.44
N GLN A 58 -6.97 -2.38 -32.27
CA GLN A 58 -7.37 -3.71 -31.82
C GLN A 58 -8.78 -3.68 -31.24
N THR A 59 -9.54 -4.75 -31.47
CA THR A 59 -10.84 -4.99 -30.85
C THR A 59 -10.86 -6.39 -30.27
N LEU A 60 -11.10 -6.52 -28.96
CA LEU A 60 -11.16 -7.79 -28.26
C LEU A 60 -12.57 -8.04 -27.71
N ASN A 61 -13.19 -9.12 -28.18
CA ASN A 61 -14.44 -9.63 -27.63
C ASN A 61 -14.15 -10.42 -26.34
N LEU A 62 -14.64 -9.92 -25.20
CA LEU A 62 -14.43 -10.53 -23.89
C LEU A 62 -15.44 -11.63 -23.56
N ALA A 63 -16.38 -11.95 -24.46
CA ALA A 63 -17.30 -13.08 -24.36
C ALA A 63 -18.05 -13.18 -23.02
N GLY A 64 -18.49 -12.05 -22.48
CA GLY A 64 -19.20 -11.97 -21.21
C GLY A 64 -18.31 -12.13 -19.97
N ARG A 65 -16.99 -11.98 -20.08
CA ARG A 65 -16.11 -11.87 -18.90
C ARG A 65 -16.39 -10.60 -18.11
N ILE A 66 -16.03 -10.62 -16.83
CA ILE A 66 -16.11 -9.45 -15.96
C ILE A 66 -14.87 -8.58 -16.18
N LEU A 67 -15.09 -7.30 -16.40
CA LEU A 67 -14.05 -6.28 -16.47
C LEU A 67 -14.21 -5.32 -15.28
N LEU A 68 -13.17 -5.23 -14.47
CA LEU A 68 -13.09 -4.44 -13.24
C LEU A 68 -11.87 -3.53 -13.31
N PRO A 69 -11.84 -2.40 -12.58
CA PRO A 69 -10.60 -1.73 -12.24
C PRO A 69 -9.64 -2.73 -11.57
N GLY A 70 -8.35 -2.64 -11.89
CA GLY A 70 -7.34 -3.46 -11.23
C GLY A 70 -7.32 -3.21 -9.72
N PHE A 71 -7.06 -4.25 -8.93
CA PHE A 71 -7.06 -4.13 -7.48
C PHE A 71 -5.88 -3.28 -7.00
N VAL A 72 -6.10 -2.57 -5.89
CA VAL A 72 -5.08 -1.78 -5.21
C VAL A 72 -4.74 -2.46 -3.89
N ASN A 73 -3.50 -2.94 -3.75
CA ASN A 73 -2.99 -3.51 -2.51
C ASN A 73 -2.37 -2.43 -1.63
N THR A 74 -3.13 -1.94 -0.66
CA THR A 74 -2.72 -0.77 0.12
C THR A 74 -1.74 -1.08 1.24
N HIS A 75 -1.33 -2.33 1.44
CA HIS A 75 -0.25 -2.66 2.36
C HIS A 75 0.34 -4.03 2.04
N VAL A 76 1.61 -4.05 1.65
CA VAL A 76 2.40 -5.25 1.37
C VAL A 76 3.84 -5.00 1.79
N HIS A 77 4.59 -6.07 2.08
CA HIS A 77 6.05 -6.03 2.30
C HIS A 77 6.74 -6.83 1.21
N THR A 78 7.14 -6.19 0.12
CA THR A 78 7.68 -6.90 -1.06
C THR A 78 9.01 -7.59 -0.78
N SER A 79 9.81 -7.06 0.14
CA SER A 79 11.07 -7.69 0.58
C SER A 79 10.86 -8.99 1.36
N GLN A 80 9.68 -9.23 1.94
CA GLN A 80 9.42 -10.41 2.77
C GLN A 80 8.95 -11.64 1.99
N GLN A 81 8.81 -11.54 0.66
CA GLN A 81 8.24 -12.61 -0.16
C GLN A 81 9.04 -13.93 -0.09
N LEU A 82 10.37 -13.86 -0.04
CA LEU A 82 11.23 -15.05 0.10
C LEU A 82 11.19 -15.67 1.51
N ALA A 83 10.69 -14.94 2.51
CA ALA A 83 10.53 -15.41 3.89
C ALA A 83 9.19 -16.11 4.16
N ARG A 84 8.45 -16.49 3.11
CA ARG A 84 7.13 -17.10 3.23
C ARG A 84 7.14 -18.31 4.18
N GLY A 85 6.34 -18.23 5.25
CA GLY A 85 6.19 -19.29 6.25
C GLY A 85 7.36 -19.45 7.23
N ILE A 86 8.37 -18.57 7.22
CA ILE A 86 9.53 -18.70 8.14
C ILE A 86 9.17 -18.40 9.62
N ALA A 87 8.02 -17.76 9.85
CA ALA A 87 7.64 -17.22 11.15
C ALA A 87 6.18 -17.57 11.52
N ASP A 88 5.68 -18.73 11.10
CA ASP A 88 4.35 -19.20 11.49
C ASP A 88 4.27 -19.52 13.01
N ASP A 89 3.05 -19.47 13.56
CA ASP A 89 2.68 -19.93 14.91
C ASP A 89 3.38 -19.26 16.11
N VAL A 90 3.65 -17.95 16.03
CA VAL A 90 4.23 -17.14 17.12
C VAL A 90 3.53 -15.77 17.27
N ASP A 91 3.70 -15.12 18.42
CA ASP A 91 3.23 -13.73 18.65
C ASP A 91 4.07 -12.70 17.89
N LEU A 92 3.55 -11.47 17.72
CA LEU A 92 4.22 -10.42 16.92
C LEU A 92 5.63 -10.09 17.42
N MET A 93 5.90 -10.09 18.73
CA MET A 93 7.24 -9.75 19.23
C MET A 93 8.25 -10.84 18.90
N THR A 94 7.86 -12.11 19.08
CA THR A 94 8.67 -13.26 18.67
C THR A 94 8.84 -13.31 17.15
N TRP A 95 7.78 -13.07 16.39
CA TRP A 95 7.78 -12.98 14.92
C TRP A 95 8.79 -11.93 14.46
N LEU A 96 8.68 -10.71 15.01
CA LEU A 96 9.46 -9.56 14.59
C LEU A 96 10.93 -9.69 14.99
N HIS A 97 11.21 -9.80 16.30
CA HIS A 97 12.59 -9.76 16.81
C HIS A 97 13.33 -11.08 16.56
N GLY A 98 12.62 -12.21 16.66
CA GLY A 98 13.24 -13.53 16.58
C GLY A 98 13.40 -14.07 15.15
N ARG A 99 12.61 -13.59 14.19
CA ARG A 99 12.57 -14.14 12.82
C ARG A 99 12.77 -13.09 11.75
N ILE A 100 11.92 -12.06 11.74
CA ILE A 100 11.85 -11.13 10.59
C ILE A 100 12.96 -10.11 10.58
N TRP A 101 13.29 -9.48 11.71
CA TRP A 101 14.44 -8.57 11.77
C TRP A 101 15.76 -9.26 11.41
N PRO A 102 16.11 -10.44 11.96
CA PRO A 102 17.28 -11.18 11.49
C PRO A 102 17.24 -11.49 10.00
N TYR A 103 16.09 -11.87 9.44
CA TYR A 103 15.96 -12.13 8.01
C TYR A 103 16.21 -10.85 7.18
N GLU A 104 15.45 -9.79 7.45
CA GLU A 104 15.51 -8.52 6.71
C GLU A 104 16.89 -7.86 6.82
N SER A 105 17.55 -7.94 7.99
CA SER A 105 18.85 -7.31 8.21
C SER A 105 20.01 -7.97 7.45
N HIS A 106 19.82 -9.21 6.98
CA HIS A 106 20.80 -9.97 6.20
C HIS A 106 20.48 -9.98 4.70
N MET A 107 19.36 -9.38 4.27
CA MET A 107 19.07 -9.24 2.85
C MET A 107 20.13 -8.39 2.17
N THR A 108 20.45 -8.74 0.94
CA THR A 108 21.23 -7.92 0.02
C THR A 108 20.33 -7.14 -0.93
N GLU A 109 20.92 -6.24 -1.71
CA GLU A 109 20.24 -5.56 -2.82
C GLU A 109 19.58 -6.56 -3.78
N GLU A 110 20.31 -7.62 -4.17
CA GLU A 110 19.80 -8.63 -5.09
C GLU A 110 18.68 -9.48 -4.48
N ASP A 111 18.75 -9.79 -3.18
CA ASP A 111 17.65 -10.47 -2.49
C ASP A 111 16.38 -9.61 -2.49
N SER A 112 16.52 -8.30 -2.26
CA SER A 112 15.37 -7.38 -2.27
C SER A 112 14.76 -7.25 -3.67
N TYR A 113 15.59 -7.20 -4.71
CA TYR A 113 15.13 -7.22 -6.10
C TYR A 113 14.37 -8.52 -6.41
N ALA A 114 14.98 -9.68 -6.15
CA ALA A 114 14.39 -10.99 -6.43
C ALA A 114 13.08 -11.22 -5.65
N SER A 115 13.06 -10.85 -4.36
CA SER A 115 11.87 -10.90 -3.50
C SER A 115 10.75 -10.03 -4.06
N THR A 116 11.07 -8.79 -4.46
CA THR A 116 10.10 -7.86 -5.04
C THR A 116 9.56 -8.33 -6.38
N LEU A 117 10.40 -8.91 -7.25
CA LEU A 117 9.94 -9.53 -8.50
C LEU A 117 8.95 -10.66 -8.23
N LEU A 118 9.29 -11.57 -7.32
CA LEU A 118 8.42 -12.70 -6.97
C LEU A 118 7.09 -12.21 -6.37
N CYS A 119 7.12 -11.16 -5.55
CA CYS A 119 5.93 -10.54 -5.00
C CYS A 119 5.06 -9.95 -6.12
N GLY A 120 5.66 -9.14 -6.98
CA GLY A 120 4.97 -8.47 -8.07
C GLY A 120 4.32 -9.43 -9.07
N ILE A 121 4.96 -10.56 -9.39
CA ILE A 121 4.35 -11.61 -10.23
C ILE A 121 3.08 -12.16 -9.58
N GLU A 122 3.10 -12.43 -8.27
CA GLU A 122 1.92 -12.93 -7.55
C GLU A 122 0.80 -11.87 -7.49
N LEU A 123 1.16 -10.60 -7.28
CA LEU A 123 0.23 -9.46 -7.34
C LEU A 123 -0.43 -9.36 -8.73
N ILE A 124 0.33 -9.40 -9.82
CA ILE A 124 -0.21 -9.37 -11.20
C ILE A 124 -1.15 -10.56 -11.43
N ARG A 125 -0.75 -11.77 -11.02
CA ARG A 125 -1.58 -12.98 -11.20
C ARG A 125 -2.88 -12.94 -10.39
N SER A 126 -2.94 -12.13 -9.34
CA SER A 126 -4.15 -11.92 -8.54
C SER A 126 -4.97 -10.69 -8.96
N GLY A 127 -4.59 -10.02 -10.06
CA GLY A 127 -5.31 -8.87 -10.61
C GLY A 127 -4.98 -7.54 -9.94
N VAL A 128 -3.92 -7.48 -9.14
CA VAL A 128 -3.41 -6.23 -8.56
C VAL A 128 -2.63 -5.46 -9.62
N THR A 129 -2.94 -4.17 -9.75
CA THR A 129 -2.25 -3.25 -10.67
C THR A 129 -1.51 -2.13 -9.95
N CYS A 130 -1.83 -1.91 -8.67
CA CYS A 130 -1.20 -0.90 -7.82
C CYS A 130 -0.96 -1.45 -6.42
N PHE A 131 0.16 -1.12 -5.79
CA PHE A 131 0.38 -1.44 -4.38
C PHE A 131 1.07 -0.31 -3.59
N ALA A 132 0.94 -0.36 -2.27
CA ALA A 132 1.70 0.46 -1.33
C ALA A 132 2.60 -0.43 -0.48
N GLU A 133 3.91 -0.25 -0.66
CA GLU A 133 4.94 -0.94 0.10
C GLU A 133 5.09 -0.33 1.49
N ALA A 134 5.25 -1.21 2.48
CA ALA A 134 5.21 -0.88 3.90
C ALA A 134 6.59 -0.80 4.59
N GLY A 135 7.68 -1.07 3.89
CA GLY A 135 9.01 -0.62 4.27
C GLY A 135 10.12 -1.67 4.07
N GLY A 136 10.63 -1.78 2.84
CA GLY A 136 11.87 -2.51 2.55
C GLY A 136 13.13 -1.67 2.80
N GLN A 137 14.30 -2.33 2.88
CA GLN A 137 15.59 -1.65 3.10
C GLN A 137 16.22 -1.10 1.80
N TYR A 138 16.04 -1.79 0.68
CA TYR A 138 16.68 -1.48 -0.61
C TYR A 138 15.67 -0.94 -1.63
N VAL A 139 15.17 0.28 -1.40
CA VAL A 139 14.11 0.91 -2.23
C VAL A 139 14.50 1.05 -3.70
N SER A 140 15.78 1.31 -4.02
CA SER A 140 16.23 1.36 -5.43
C SER A 140 16.00 0.03 -6.16
N GLU A 141 16.21 -1.08 -5.48
CA GLU A 141 16.00 -2.42 -6.05
C GLU A 141 14.52 -2.78 -6.15
N MET A 142 13.72 -2.31 -5.20
CA MET A 142 12.26 -2.41 -5.31
C MET A 142 11.74 -1.62 -6.51
N ALA A 143 12.23 -0.39 -6.73
CA ALA A 143 11.88 0.43 -7.88
C ALA A 143 12.29 -0.23 -9.20
N ARG A 144 13.50 -0.78 -9.29
CA ARG A 144 13.98 -1.55 -10.46
C ARG A 144 13.06 -2.72 -10.80
N ALA A 145 12.62 -3.48 -9.80
CA ALA A 145 11.67 -4.57 -9.99
C ALA A 145 10.30 -4.08 -10.49
N VAL A 146 9.75 -3.03 -9.86
CA VAL A 146 8.45 -2.45 -10.23
C VAL A 146 8.44 -1.88 -11.65
N GLU A 147 9.54 -1.24 -12.05
CA GLU A 147 9.69 -0.72 -13.40
C GLU A 147 9.57 -1.84 -14.44
N LEU A 148 10.32 -2.94 -14.25
CA LEU A 148 10.30 -4.12 -15.11
C LEU A 148 8.91 -4.80 -15.15
N LEU A 149 8.24 -4.88 -14.01
CA LEU A 149 6.94 -5.53 -13.88
C LEU A 149 5.77 -4.71 -14.47
N GLY A 150 5.96 -3.41 -14.71
CA GLY A 150 4.89 -2.55 -15.22
C GLY A 150 3.83 -2.15 -14.18
N LEU A 151 4.02 -2.48 -12.90
CA LEU A 151 3.09 -2.17 -11.81
C LEU A 151 3.13 -0.69 -11.40
N ARG A 152 2.06 -0.19 -10.78
CA ARG A 152 2.08 1.09 -10.05
C ARG A 152 2.44 0.83 -8.59
N ALA A 153 3.30 1.65 -7.99
CA ALA A 153 3.70 1.46 -6.60
C ALA A 153 3.91 2.79 -5.86
N CYS A 154 3.47 2.82 -4.60
CA CYS A 154 4.00 3.76 -3.61
C CYS A 154 5.05 3.01 -2.78
N LEU A 155 6.31 3.38 -2.91
CA LEU A 155 7.44 2.71 -2.26
C LEU A 155 7.90 3.49 -1.04
N THR A 156 8.17 2.78 0.05
CA THR A 156 8.69 3.35 1.30
C THR A 156 9.93 2.61 1.75
N LYS A 157 10.82 3.30 2.47
CA LYS A 157 11.89 2.68 3.26
C LYS A 157 11.39 2.50 4.68
N SER A 158 11.63 1.35 5.31
CA SER A 158 11.37 1.20 6.75
C SER A 158 12.41 1.99 7.55
N THR A 159 12.05 3.20 8.00
CA THR A 159 12.93 4.02 8.86
C THR A 159 12.67 3.82 10.34
N MET A 160 13.76 3.79 11.11
CA MET A 160 13.81 3.58 12.55
C MET A 160 15.07 4.27 13.09
N ASP A 161 14.94 5.08 14.14
CA ASP A 161 16.08 5.76 14.79
C ASP A 161 16.22 5.41 16.28
N CYS A 162 15.34 4.54 16.79
CA CYS A 162 15.42 3.99 18.14
C CYS A 162 14.72 2.63 18.23
N GLY A 163 14.89 1.95 19.37
CA GLY A 163 14.16 0.73 19.69
C GLY A 163 15.05 -0.38 20.25
N ASP A 164 14.47 -1.21 21.11
CA ASP A 164 15.16 -2.31 21.76
C ASP A 164 15.28 -3.51 20.83
N GLY A 165 16.48 -4.12 20.78
CA GLY A 165 16.71 -5.36 20.02
C GLY A 165 16.87 -5.17 18.51
N LEU A 166 17.03 -3.93 18.03
CA LEU A 166 17.31 -3.68 16.61
C LEU A 166 18.60 -4.39 16.18
N PRO A 167 18.63 -4.97 14.96
CA PRO A 167 19.85 -5.45 14.34
C PRO A 167 20.96 -4.38 14.35
N PRO A 168 22.24 -4.76 14.59
CA PRO A 168 23.34 -3.81 14.73
C PRO A 168 23.48 -2.83 13.55
N ASN A 169 23.27 -3.30 12.32
CA ASN A 169 23.35 -2.50 11.09
C ASN A 169 22.19 -1.50 10.91
N TRP A 170 21.13 -1.61 11.71
CA TRP A 170 20.03 -0.64 11.74
C TRP A 170 20.11 0.28 12.95
N SER A 171 20.60 -0.23 14.08
CA SER A 171 20.68 0.52 15.35
C SER A 171 21.57 1.76 15.32
N SER A 172 22.40 1.93 14.29
CA SER A 172 23.29 3.08 14.10
C SER A 172 22.66 4.25 13.34
N CYS A 173 21.44 4.10 12.78
CA CYS A 173 20.82 5.17 12.00
C CYS A 173 20.31 6.30 12.90
N SER A 174 20.81 7.51 12.69
CA SER A 174 20.28 8.71 13.35
C SER A 174 18.99 9.20 12.70
N THR A 175 18.27 10.10 13.37
CA THR A 175 17.12 10.80 12.77
C THR A 175 17.52 11.52 11.47
N ASP A 176 18.69 12.17 11.46
CA ASP A 176 19.19 12.90 10.29
C ASP A 176 19.44 11.96 9.10
N ASP A 177 20.06 10.80 9.35
CA ASP A 177 20.27 9.76 8.32
C ASP A 177 18.93 9.23 7.79
N CYS A 178 17.95 9.03 8.68
CA CYS A 178 16.62 8.53 8.31
C CYS A 178 15.87 9.52 7.41
N ILE A 179 15.86 10.80 7.77
CA ILE A 179 15.20 11.84 6.98
C ILE A 179 15.91 12.05 5.64
N GLN A 180 17.25 12.16 5.66
CA GLN A 180 18.02 12.36 4.44
C GLN A 180 17.84 11.19 3.47
N SER A 181 17.91 9.94 3.96
CA SER A 181 17.72 8.76 3.12
C SER A 181 16.34 8.73 2.45
N GLN A 182 15.28 9.20 3.10
CA GLN A 182 13.95 9.26 2.50
C GLN A 182 13.86 10.33 1.41
N LYS A 183 14.47 11.51 1.64
CA LYS A 183 14.56 12.59 0.66
C LYS A 183 15.38 12.18 -0.56
N ASP A 184 16.54 11.55 -0.37
CA ASP A 184 17.39 11.06 -1.46
C ASP A 184 16.66 10.04 -2.34
N LEU A 185 15.91 9.13 -1.72
CA LEU A 185 15.10 8.15 -2.44
C LEU A 185 13.98 8.84 -3.22
N TYR A 186 13.32 9.83 -2.61
CA TYR A 186 12.30 10.63 -3.27
C TYR A 186 12.85 11.34 -4.50
N GLU A 187 13.95 12.07 -4.38
CA GLU A 187 14.60 12.76 -5.50
C GLU A 187 15.00 11.80 -6.62
N LYS A 188 15.48 10.61 -6.26
CA LYS A 188 15.97 9.62 -7.23
C LYS A 188 14.84 8.90 -7.99
N HIS A 189 13.73 8.58 -7.31
CA HIS A 189 12.74 7.61 -7.82
C HIS A 189 11.31 8.12 -7.88
N HIS A 190 10.97 9.27 -7.30
CA HIS A 190 9.61 9.76 -7.33
C HIS A 190 9.21 10.19 -8.76
N ASN A 191 8.03 9.76 -9.21
CA ASN A 191 7.50 9.97 -10.56
C ASN A 191 8.34 9.36 -11.72
N THR A 192 9.20 8.39 -11.44
CA THR A 192 9.86 7.59 -12.48
C THR A 192 8.89 6.55 -13.07
N ALA A 193 9.34 5.84 -14.11
CA ALA A 193 8.54 4.85 -14.85
C ALA A 193 7.18 5.42 -15.30
N ASP A 194 7.22 6.59 -15.96
CA ASP A 194 6.05 7.34 -16.44
C ASP A 194 5.05 7.68 -15.32
N GLY A 195 5.55 8.02 -14.13
CA GLY A 195 4.74 8.35 -12.97
C GLY A 195 4.09 7.15 -12.27
N ARG A 196 4.46 5.91 -12.63
CA ARG A 196 3.97 4.70 -11.94
C ARG A 196 4.62 4.48 -10.58
N ILE A 197 5.86 4.92 -10.39
CA ILE A 197 6.59 4.79 -9.13
C ILE A 197 6.52 6.11 -8.38
N ARG A 198 6.02 6.06 -7.14
CA ARG A 198 6.00 7.19 -6.22
C ARG A 198 6.72 6.80 -4.94
N ILE A 199 7.58 7.68 -4.45
CA ILE A 199 8.20 7.49 -3.13
C ILE A 199 7.35 8.16 -2.07
N TRP A 200 6.92 7.38 -1.10
CA TRP A 200 6.29 7.80 0.15
C TRP A 200 7.29 7.66 1.29
N PHE A 201 7.01 8.31 2.41
CA PHE A 201 7.84 8.22 3.60
C PHE A 201 7.34 7.08 4.49
N GLY A 202 8.26 6.26 4.98
CA GLY A 202 7.96 5.05 5.73
C GLY A 202 8.51 5.12 7.13
N LEU A 203 7.63 4.90 8.12
CA LEU A 203 8.00 4.72 9.52
C LEU A 203 7.58 3.31 9.92
N ARG A 204 8.48 2.52 10.52
CA ARG A 204 8.15 1.14 10.92
C ARG A 204 6.91 1.13 11.83
N GLN A 205 7.05 1.70 13.01
CA GLN A 205 6.05 1.79 14.06
C GLN A 205 6.51 2.77 15.14
N ILE A 206 5.61 3.19 16.03
CA ILE A 206 5.91 4.22 17.05
C ILE A 206 6.99 3.77 18.06
N MET A 207 7.12 2.47 18.31
CA MET A 207 8.13 1.93 19.22
C MET A 207 9.55 2.03 18.67
N ASN A 208 9.71 2.35 17.38
CA ASN A 208 10.99 2.48 16.69
C ASN A 208 11.27 3.87 16.13
N ALA A 209 10.50 4.88 16.54
CA ALA A 209 10.64 6.25 16.08
C ALA A 209 10.64 7.24 17.23
N THR A 210 11.67 8.09 17.29
CA THR A 210 11.66 9.25 18.20
C THR A 210 10.60 10.27 17.77
N ASP A 211 10.20 11.15 18.69
CA ASP A 211 9.26 12.24 18.36
C ASP A 211 9.82 13.17 17.28
N ARG A 212 11.15 13.36 17.29
CA ARG A 212 11.85 14.13 16.27
C ARG A 212 11.69 13.48 14.89
N LEU A 213 11.91 12.18 14.77
CA LEU A 213 11.74 11.47 13.50
C LEU A 213 10.30 11.53 13.00
N LEU A 214 9.30 11.36 13.89
CA LEU A 214 7.89 11.48 13.53
C LEU A 214 7.57 12.87 12.95
N LEU A 215 7.94 13.94 13.67
CA LEU A 215 7.62 15.32 13.28
C LEU A 215 8.38 15.75 12.02
N GLU A 216 9.67 15.44 11.90
CA GLU A 216 10.45 15.78 10.71
C GLU A 216 9.99 14.99 9.49
N THR A 217 9.54 13.73 9.66
CA THR A 217 8.93 12.94 8.58
C THR A 217 7.62 13.58 8.12
N ARG A 218 6.76 14.00 9.05
CA ARG A 218 5.50 14.72 8.76
C ARG A 218 5.77 15.97 7.94
N ASP A 219 6.67 16.82 8.43
CA ASP A 219 6.95 18.13 7.84
C ASP A 219 7.56 17.99 6.45
N ALA A 220 8.52 17.07 6.29
CA ALA A 220 9.14 16.81 5.00
C ALA A 220 8.19 16.15 3.99
N ALA A 221 7.30 15.24 4.44
CA ALA A 221 6.28 14.66 3.56
C ALA A 221 5.27 15.71 3.08
N GLN A 222 4.92 16.68 3.94
CA GLN A 222 4.07 17.81 3.58
C GLN A 222 4.78 18.75 2.59
N GLU A 223 6.04 19.09 2.84
CA GLU A 223 6.86 19.93 1.95
C GLU A 223 6.96 19.33 0.54
N LEU A 224 7.19 18.01 0.45
CA LEU A 224 7.32 17.28 -0.81
C LEU A 224 5.99 16.82 -1.40
N ASN A 225 4.86 17.07 -0.73
CA ASN A 225 3.52 16.64 -1.13
C ASN A 225 3.43 15.13 -1.41
N THR A 226 3.98 14.32 -0.50
CA THR A 226 3.96 12.84 -0.58
C THR A 226 3.25 12.20 0.61
N GLY A 227 2.97 10.90 0.52
CA GLY A 227 2.30 10.13 1.57
C GLY A 227 3.24 9.62 2.65
N ILE A 228 2.66 9.22 3.78
CA ILE A 228 3.33 8.52 4.87
C ILE A 228 2.66 7.15 5.06
N HIS A 229 3.44 6.10 5.24
CA HIS A 229 2.97 4.76 5.55
C HIS A 229 3.57 4.31 6.88
N MET A 230 2.72 3.85 7.82
CA MET A 230 3.16 3.46 9.16
C MET A 230 2.23 2.41 9.78
N HIS A 231 2.78 1.45 10.53
CA HIS A 231 2.00 0.54 11.37
C HIS A 231 1.55 1.28 12.64
N ILE A 232 0.26 1.23 12.95
CA ILE A 232 -0.33 1.98 14.05
C ILE A 232 -1.31 1.09 14.82
N ALA A 233 -1.14 1.02 16.15
CA ALA A 233 -2.01 0.32 17.09
C ALA A 233 -2.29 -1.13 16.66
N GLU A 234 -1.22 -1.84 16.29
CA GLU A 234 -1.29 -3.19 15.72
C GLU A 234 -1.59 -4.25 16.79
N ILE A 235 -1.00 -4.09 17.98
CA ILE A 235 -1.15 -4.99 19.12
C ILE A 235 -1.39 -4.23 20.44
N PRO A 236 -2.01 -4.84 21.47
CA PRO A 236 -2.26 -4.17 22.75
C PRO A 236 -0.98 -3.68 23.43
N TYR A 237 0.12 -4.42 23.26
CA TYR A 237 1.41 -4.09 23.84
C TYR A 237 1.93 -2.73 23.34
N GLU A 238 1.71 -2.39 22.06
CA GLU A 238 2.11 -1.09 21.50
C GLU A 238 1.41 0.05 22.25
N ASN A 239 0.09 -0.02 22.42
CA ASN A 239 -0.66 0.99 23.18
C ASN A 239 -0.17 1.08 24.63
N GLN A 240 0.03 -0.05 25.30
CA GLN A 240 0.55 -0.09 26.68
C GLN A 240 1.96 0.52 26.79
N PHE A 241 2.81 0.30 25.80
CA PHE A 241 4.13 0.90 25.71
C PHE A 241 4.03 2.42 25.59
N VAL A 242 3.21 2.92 24.66
CA VAL A 242 3.02 4.36 24.43
C VAL A 242 2.43 5.04 25.67
N MET A 243 1.39 4.49 26.29
CA MET A 243 0.82 5.02 27.54
C MET A 243 1.89 5.25 28.61
N ARG A 244 2.74 4.25 28.82
CA ARG A 244 3.79 4.28 29.84
C ARG A 244 4.88 5.27 29.50
N MET A 245 5.39 5.24 28.28
CA MET A 245 6.55 6.03 27.87
C MET A 245 6.19 7.50 27.62
N LYS A 246 4.99 7.76 27.11
CA LYS A 246 4.52 9.10 26.73
C LYS A 246 3.57 9.73 27.74
N LYS A 247 3.17 8.98 28.78
CA LYS A 247 2.28 9.42 29.87
C LYS A 247 0.97 9.98 29.30
N ILE A 248 0.29 9.15 28.52
CA ILE A 248 -1.01 9.47 27.92
C ILE A 248 -2.08 8.46 28.37
N ASP A 249 -3.34 8.82 28.17
CA ASP A 249 -4.47 8.11 28.75
C ASP A 249 -4.89 6.85 27.98
N HIS A 250 -4.49 6.67 26.70
CA HIS A 250 -4.95 5.53 25.91
C HIS A 250 -3.91 4.83 25.03
N GLY A 251 -3.52 5.39 23.88
CA GLY A 251 -2.78 4.59 22.90
C GLY A 251 -2.06 5.40 21.83
N THR A 252 -1.48 4.69 20.88
CA THR A 252 -0.65 5.27 19.82
C THR A 252 -1.34 6.44 19.14
N VAL A 253 -2.60 6.29 18.73
CA VAL A 253 -3.34 7.32 17.99
C VAL A 253 -3.56 8.57 18.84
N THR A 254 -3.94 8.39 20.10
CA THR A 254 -4.09 9.52 21.05
C THR A 254 -2.78 10.32 21.19
N TYR A 255 -1.64 9.63 21.21
CA TYR A 255 -0.34 10.32 21.26
C TYR A 255 -0.01 11.03 19.95
N LEU A 256 -0.23 10.37 18.81
CA LEU A 256 0.02 10.95 17.49
C LEU A 256 -0.84 12.19 17.24
N GLU A 257 -2.08 12.22 17.72
CA GLU A 257 -2.91 13.43 17.73
C GLU A 257 -2.28 14.54 18.60
N LYS A 258 -1.85 14.21 19.82
CA LYS A 258 -1.27 15.19 20.76
C LYS A 258 -0.04 15.90 20.20
N ILE A 259 0.79 15.19 19.42
CA ILE A 259 1.97 15.78 18.76
C ILE A 259 1.66 16.33 17.37
N ASP A 260 0.39 16.36 16.97
CA ASP A 260 -0.07 16.89 15.69
C ASP A 260 0.52 16.13 14.48
N PHE A 261 0.69 14.82 14.60
CA PHE A 261 1.23 13.96 13.54
C PHE A 261 0.15 13.49 12.54
N LEU A 262 -1.10 13.33 12.98
CA LEU A 262 -2.17 12.81 12.14
C LEU A 262 -2.49 13.78 10.99
N ARG A 263 -2.42 13.27 9.75
CA ARG A 263 -2.62 14.05 8.53
C ARG A 263 -3.37 13.23 7.48
N SER A 264 -3.94 13.93 6.51
CA SER A 264 -4.67 13.30 5.42
C SER A 264 -3.77 12.53 4.44
N ASN A 265 -2.46 12.73 4.48
CA ASN A 265 -1.50 11.95 3.68
C ASN A 265 -0.96 10.70 4.43
N LEU A 266 -1.47 10.39 5.63
CA LEU A 266 -1.10 9.20 6.40
C LEU A 266 -1.97 8.00 6.03
N LEU A 267 -1.30 6.89 5.70
CA LEU A 267 -1.86 5.55 5.58
C LEU A 267 -1.41 4.72 6.79
N ALA A 268 -2.36 4.46 7.69
CA ALA A 268 -2.20 3.66 8.89
C ALA A 268 -2.44 2.18 8.56
N ALA A 269 -1.42 1.34 8.70
CA ALA A 269 -1.57 -0.09 8.53
C ALA A 269 -2.19 -0.72 9.80
N HIS A 270 -3.03 -1.73 9.58
CA HIS A 270 -3.69 -2.56 10.60
C HIS A 270 -4.75 -1.83 11.45
N SER A 271 -4.33 -0.93 12.35
CA SER A 271 -5.22 -0.16 13.24
C SER A 271 -6.22 -1.05 13.99
N VAL A 272 -5.69 -2.10 14.64
CA VAL A 272 -6.52 -3.16 15.26
C VAL A 272 -7.06 -2.73 16.62
N TRP A 273 -6.24 -2.05 17.41
CA TRP A 273 -6.54 -1.71 18.80
C TRP A 273 -6.84 -0.23 18.98
N LEU A 274 -7.95 0.22 18.39
CA LEU A 274 -8.45 1.60 18.53
C LEU A 274 -9.69 1.64 19.43
N ASN A 275 -9.85 2.76 20.13
CA ASN A 275 -11.13 3.12 20.77
C ASN A 275 -11.91 4.14 19.92
N GLU A 276 -13.13 4.49 20.36
CA GLU A 276 -14.01 5.45 19.67
C GLU A 276 -13.40 6.85 19.49
N SER A 277 -12.64 7.34 20.48
CA SER A 277 -11.96 8.64 20.39
C SER A 277 -10.85 8.62 19.33
N GLU A 278 -10.09 7.53 19.26
CA GLU A 278 -9.00 7.35 18.30
C GLU A 278 -9.52 7.20 16.87
N ILE A 279 -10.65 6.51 16.68
CA ILE A 279 -11.37 6.48 15.41
C ILE A 279 -11.81 7.90 15.00
N SER A 280 -12.28 8.70 15.97
CA SER A 280 -12.67 10.10 15.72
C SER A 280 -11.46 10.96 15.32
N HIS A 281 -10.29 10.79 15.96
CA HIS A 281 -9.06 11.47 15.56
C HIS A 281 -8.65 11.14 14.12
N PHE A 282 -8.71 9.85 13.74
CA PHE A 282 -8.46 9.42 12.37
C PHE A 282 -9.41 10.07 11.36
N SER A 283 -10.71 10.08 11.64
CA SER A 283 -11.71 10.70 10.77
C SER A 283 -11.46 12.20 10.62
N ASN A 284 -11.26 12.92 11.72
CA ASN A 284 -11.04 14.36 11.73
C ASN A 284 -9.77 14.77 10.97
N ALA A 285 -8.67 14.03 11.12
CA ALA A 285 -7.43 14.27 10.40
C ALA A 285 -7.45 13.75 8.95
N GLY A 286 -8.48 12.99 8.56
CA GLY A 286 -8.60 12.36 7.26
C GLY A 286 -7.58 11.25 7.01
N VAL A 287 -7.14 10.55 8.05
CA VAL A 287 -6.23 9.39 7.98
C VAL A 287 -6.90 8.25 7.21
N LYS A 288 -6.11 7.49 6.45
CA LYS A 288 -6.55 6.30 5.72
C LYS A 288 -6.10 5.05 6.45
N VAL A 289 -6.89 3.99 6.43
CA VAL A 289 -6.55 2.73 7.08
C VAL A 289 -6.42 1.61 6.06
N SER A 290 -5.29 0.90 6.07
CA SER A 290 -5.14 -0.37 5.36
C SER A 290 -5.44 -1.54 6.28
N HIS A 291 -6.59 -2.18 6.06
CA HIS A 291 -7.00 -3.35 6.84
C HIS A 291 -6.38 -4.63 6.25
N CYS A 292 -5.60 -5.35 7.07
CA CYS A 292 -4.90 -6.58 6.69
C CYS A 292 -5.50 -7.80 7.41
N PRO A 293 -6.71 -8.28 7.05
CA PRO A 293 -7.46 -9.27 7.84
C PRO A 293 -6.73 -10.60 8.00
N ALA A 294 -6.04 -11.09 6.96
CA ALA A 294 -5.36 -12.39 7.00
C ALA A 294 -4.19 -12.40 8.01
N SER A 295 -3.42 -11.31 8.06
CA SER A 295 -2.37 -11.11 9.07
C SER A 295 -2.95 -10.87 10.45
N ALA A 296 -4.00 -10.03 10.53
CA ALA A 296 -4.64 -9.73 11.80
C ALA A 296 -5.19 -10.96 12.51
N MET A 297 -5.85 -11.87 11.76
CA MET A 297 -6.37 -13.13 12.29
C MET A 297 -5.29 -14.10 12.77
N ARG A 298 -4.04 -13.96 12.32
CA ARG A 298 -2.94 -14.83 12.78
C ARG A 298 -2.42 -14.41 14.15
N MET A 299 -2.19 -13.11 14.38
CA MET A 299 -1.46 -12.69 15.58
C MET A 299 -1.82 -11.31 16.15
N LEU A 300 -2.77 -10.56 15.57
CA LEU A 300 -3.00 -9.15 15.95
C LEU A 300 -4.35 -8.92 16.64
N GLY A 301 -5.44 -9.51 16.12
CA GLY A 301 -6.80 -9.33 16.65
C GLY A 301 -7.83 -8.91 15.59
N PHE A 302 -8.88 -8.20 16.03
CA PHE A 302 -10.00 -7.78 15.18
C PHE A 302 -10.10 -6.25 15.16
N ALA A 303 -9.83 -5.65 14.00
CA ALA A 303 -9.94 -4.21 13.83
C ALA A 303 -11.43 -3.76 13.83
N PRO A 304 -11.77 -2.61 14.45
CA PRO A 304 -13.12 -2.07 14.48
C PRO A 304 -13.51 -1.40 13.14
N ILE A 305 -13.52 -2.20 12.06
CA ILE A 305 -13.71 -1.72 10.69
C ILE A 305 -15.10 -1.12 10.48
N ARG A 306 -16.12 -1.66 11.12
CA ARG A 306 -17.48 -1.13 10.98
C ARG A 306 -17.58 0.28 11.54
N GLU A 307 -17.02 0.47 12.72
CA GLU A 307 -16.97 1.72 13.47
C GLU A 307 -16.14 2.78 12.72
N MET A 308 -15.02 2.37 12.12
CA MET A 308 -14.22 3.23 11.24
C MET A 308 -15.02 3.72 10.03
N LEU A 309 -15.67 2.81 9.30
CA LEU A 309 -16.48 3.16 8.12
C LEU A 309 -17.65 4.07 8.50
N ASP A 310 -18.35 3.79 9.60
CA ASP A 310 -19.46 4.60 10.11
C ASP A 310 -19.03 6.01 10.53
N SER A 311 -17.77 6.15 10.98
CA SER A 311 -17.16 7.43 11.33
C SER A 311 -16.58 8.18 10.12
N GLY A 312 -16.68 7.62 8.91
CA GLY A 312 -16.15 8.24 7.68
C GLY A 312 -14.67 8.03 7.43
N VAL A 313 -14.00 7.14 8.17
CA VAL A 313 -12.61 6.77 7.90
C VAL A 313 -12.55 6.00 6.57
N CYS A 314 -11.62 6.40 5.69
CA CYS A 314 -11.39 5.68 4.44
C CYS A 314 -10.60 4.40 4.72
N VAL A 315 -11.24 3.25 4.55
CA VAL A 315 -10.65 1.93 4.79
C VAL A 315 -10.42 1.21 3.46
N SER A 316 -9.22 0.66 3.29
CA SER A 316 -8.81 -0.18 2.17
C SER A 316 -8.31 -1.55 2.64
N LEU A 317 -7.90 -2.42 1.70
CA LEU A 317 -7.39 -3.76 2.00
C LEU A 317 -5.90 -3.88 1.69
N GLY A 318 -5.20 -4.62 2.54
CA GLY A 318 -3.79 -4.98 2.40
C GLY A 318 -3.56 -6.48 2.59
N THR A 319 -2.47 -6.98 2.03
CA THR A 319 -2.04 -8.37 2.25
C THR A 319 -1.04 -8.53 3.37
N ASP A 320 -0.34 -7.46 3.75
CA ASP A 320 0.84 -7.54 4.62
C ASP A 320 1.93 -8.45 4.00
N GLY A 321 2.86 -8.93 4.82
CA GLY A 321 3.98 -9.77 4.42
C GLY A 321 3.63 -11.24 4.15
N ALA A 322 4.44 -11.88 3.31
CA ALA A 322 4.36 -13.31 3.08
C ALA A 322 4.61 -14.20 4.33
N PRO A 323 5.35 -13.77 5.37
CA PRO A 323 5.49 -14.54 6.61
C PRO A 323 4.30 -14.38 7.58
N SER A 324 3.33 -13.52 7.29
CA SER A 324 2.17 -13.23 8.14
C SER A 324 0.83 -13.39 7.40
N ASN A 325 0.78 -13.97 6.20
CA ASN A 325 -0.45 -14.15 5.43
C ASN A 325 -0.80 -15.63 5.11
N ASN A 326 -0.21 -16.35 4.15
CA ASN A 326 1.09 -16.24 3.50
C ASN A 326 0.95 -16.18 1.96
N ARG A 327 -0.04 -15.43 1.43
CA ARG A 327 -0.29 -15.24 -0.02
C ARG A 327 -0.52 -13.76 -0.36
N MET A 328 -0.12 -13.34 -1.55
CA MET A 328 -0.21 -11.94 -2.01
C MET A 328 -1.46 -11.70 -2.87
N SER A 329 -2.61 -12.20 -2.42
CA SER A 329 -3.89 -12.08 -3.15
C SER A 329 -4.93 -11.33 -2.34
N ILE A 330 -5.47 -10.24 -2.90
CA ILE A 330 -6.56 -9.43 -2.30
C ILE A 330 -7.95 -9.91 -2.73
N GLY A 331 -8.05 -10.54 -3.89
CA GLY A 331 -9.32 -10.99 -4.47
C GLY A 331 -9.64 -12.47 -4.25
N LEU A 332 -10.76 -12.89 -4.85
CA LEU A 332 -11.13 -14.30 -5.00
C LEU A 332 -10.03 -15.01 -5.79
N LEU A 333 -9.49 -16.10 -5.22
CA LEU A 333 -8.57 -16.97 -5.94
C LEU A 333 -9.30 -17.55 -7.15
N ASN A 334 -8.80 -17.23 -8.34
CA ASN A 334 -8.96 -18.14 -9.46
C ASN A 334 -8.26 -19.45 -9.06
N LYS A 335 -9.04 -20.47 -8.70
CA LYS A 335 -8.63 -21.84 -8.99
C LYS A 335 -8.64 -21.95 -10.52
N LEU A 336 -7.52 -21.59 -11.16
CA LEU A 336 -7.20 -22.10 -12.49
C LEU A 336 -6.70 -23.53 -12.31
#